data_AF-A0A6J3KR43-F1
#
_entry.id   AF-A0A6J3KR43-F1
#
_cell.length_a   1.000
_cell.length_b   1.000
_cell.length_c   1.000
_cell.angle_alpha   90.00
_cell.angle_beta   90.00
_cell.angle_gamma   90.00
#
_symmetry.space_group_name_H-M   'P 1'
#
loop_
_entity.id
_entity.type
_entity.pdbx_description
1 polymer ?
#
loop_
_entity_poly.entity_id
_entity_poly.type
_entity_poly.pdbx_seq_one_letter_code
_entity_poly.pdbx_strand_id
1 'polypeptide(L)'
;MDILKPELIWVDGRCYRVLENIERTDARDVPPYFEDNNYHLDDKDCEDEYYDTDIEIVPYGSTKFKHTFRVPKAFFSYIIGAKHAVRKRLESETGTLIQIPKLGQDGDIVIIGSDRKGIITARRRINLLMEATRKKLEFTHFLSIPLNEGHIIMKFNMFKNEVLTNSGKKSRGVDETIFQTPSKLHLTIGLMTLLDETERSKAIEALYYCNEHIVRPTIEKYGQIPIHLQGIDIMQDDPSEAKIIYAKLVNKTEVLQKIVDEIVDYYVKIGLIIKSKRQSNKLHLTLMNTKFQINEEERNSKNFITFDAREILKAHENTTFGETILKQIHISQRHTIGSNGYYLATAKINLLEGL
;
A
#
# COMPACT_ATOMS: atom_id res chain seq x y z
N MET A 1 33.40 15.79 -19.24
CA MET A 1 32.45 15.45 -20.32
C MET A 1 31.92 16.75 -20.94
N ASP A 2 32.15 16.97 -22.24
CA ASP A 2 31.52 18.09 -22.96
C ASP A 2 30.03 17.74 -23.17
N ILE A 3 29.16 18.48 -22.48
CA ILE A 3 27.71 18.21 -22.48
C ILE A 3 27.14 18.35 -23.91
N LEU A 4 27.79 19.16 -24.76
CA LEU A 4 27.36 19.47 -26.12
C LEU A 4 27.87 18.47 -27.17
N LYS A 5 28.83 17.59 -26.84
CA LYS A 5 29.36 16.56 -27.75
C LYS A 5 29.69 15.26 -27.01
N PRO A 6 28.68 14.48 -26.62
CA PRO A 6 28.94 13.22 -25.95
C PRO A 6 29.36 12.11 -26.92
N GLU A 7 30.06 11.13 -26.37
CA GLU A 7 30.38 9.90 -27.08
C GLU A 7 29.10 9.07 -27.33
N LEU A 8 28.99 8.51 -28.53
CA LEU A 8 27.79 7.82 -29.01
C LEU A 8 28.11 6.35 -29.32
N ILE A 9 27.21 5.45 -28.93
CA ILE A 9 27.26 4.01 -29.22
C ILE A 9 26.01 3.59 -29.99
N TRP A 10 26.19 2.71 -30.98
CA TRP A 10 25.10 2.16 -31.78
C TRP A 10 24.87 0.68 -31.44
N VAL A 11 23.63 0.32 -31.10
CA VAL A 11 23.20 -1.06 -30.83
C VAL A 11 21.84 -1.30 -31.51
N ASP A 12 21.73 -2.37 -32.31
CA ASP A 12 20.51 -2.76 -33.04
C ASP A 12 19.81 -1.61 -33.79
N GLY A 13 20.61 -0.81 -34.51
CA GLY A 13 20.13 0.30 -35.32
C GLY A 13 19.68 1.53 -34.52
N ARG A 14 19.92 1.57 -33.21
CA ARG A 14 19.61 2.71 -32.33
C ARG A 14 20.88 3.32 -31.75
N CYS A 15 20.91 4.65 -31.65
CA CYS A 15 22.05 5.42 -31.16
C CYS A 15 21.82 5.86 -29.71
N TYR A 16 22.82 5.62 -28.86
CA TYR A 16 22.81 5.89 -27.43
C TYR A 16 23.97 6.82 -27.06
N ARG A 17 23.73 7.69 -26.07
CA ARG A 17 24.75 8.55 -25.46
C ARG A 17 25.46 7.79 -24.34
N VAL A 18 26.78 7.67 -24.39
CA VAL A 18 27.57 7.07 -23.31
C VAL A 18 27.68 8.09 -22.17
N LEU A 19 27.24 7.70 -20.97
CA LEU A 19 27.42 8.44 -19.72
C LEU A 19 28.48 7.70 -18.88
N GLU A 20 29.72 8.18 -18.87
CA GLU A 20 30.73 7.65 -17.95
C GLU A 20 30.35 7.99 -16.50
N ASN A 21 30.32 6.94 -15.67
CA ASN A 21 29.85 6.97 -14.29
C ASN A 21 30.64 7.93 -13.40
N ILE A 22 29.90 8.71 -12.61
CA ILE A 22 30.43 9.41 -11.43
C ILE A 22 30.93 8.35 -10.44
N GLU A 23 32.17 8.54 -10.03
CA GLU A 23 32.89 7.77 -9.02
C GLU A 23 32.01 7.47 -7.79
N ARG A 24 32.05 6.21 -7.37
CA ARG A 24 31.55 5.76 -6.07
C ARG A 24 32.36 6.43 -4.96
N THR A 25 31.91 7.58 -4.49
CA THR A 25 32.37 8.12 -3.21
C THR A 25 31.70 7.36 -2.08
N ASP A 26 32.51 6.62 -1.30
CA ASP A 26 32.15 6.05 -0.01
C ASP A 26 31.55 7.13 0.91
N ALA A 27 30.23 7.13 1.06
CA ALA A 27 29.51 7.91 2.05
C ALA A 27 28.71 6.93 2.92
N ARG A 28 29.38 6.39 3.95
CA ARG A 28 28.74 5.79 5.10
C ARG A 28 28.04 6.94 5.85
N ASP A 29 26.71 7.01 5.69
CA ASP A 29 25.72 7.86 6.39
C ASP A 29 24.68 8.45 5.41
N VAL A 30 24.15 7.58 4.54
CA VAL A 30 22.95 7.86 3.73
C VAL A 30 21.83 6.96 4.28
N PRO A 31 20.65 7.49 4.64
CA PRO A 31 19.50 6.65 4.98
C PRO A 31 19.22 5.72 3.80
N PRO A 32 18.98 4.41 4.02
CA PRO A 32 19.04 3.48 2.91
C PRO A 32 17.91 3.76 1.92
N TYR A 33 18.31 3.77 0.67
CA TYR A 33 17.46 3.77 -0.50
C TYR A 33 16.66 2.47 -0.51
N PHE A 34 15.32 2.54 -0.48
CA PHE A 34 14.45 1.35 -0.48
C PHE A 34 13.40 1.42 -1.59
N GLU A 35 13.67 0.69 -2.66
CA GLU A 35 12.75 0.11 -3.66
C GLU A 35 12.69 -1.40 -3.33
N ASP A 36 11.60 -2.17 -3.30
CA ASP A 36 10.24 -1.99 -3.82
C ASP A 36 9.25 -2.89 -3.04
N ASN A 37 8.08 -2.34 -2.74
CA ASN A 37 6.88 -3.14 -2.56
C ASN A 37 6.48 -3.69 -3.94
N ASN A 38 6.14 -4.97 -4.04
CA ASN A 38 5.85 -5.64 -5.33
C ASN A 38 4.44 -5.28 -5.86
N TYR A 39 4.11 -3.99 -5.83
CA TYR A 39 3.14 -3.35 -6.71
C TYR A 39 4.00 -2.65 -7.75
N HIS A 40 4.08 -3.18 -8.97
CA HIS A 40 4.77 -2.49 -10.06
C HIS A 40 4.05 -1.14 -10.33
N LEU A 41 4.57 -0.10 -9.70
CA LEU A 41 4.20 1.29 -9.91
C LEU A 41 5.10 1.80 -11.03
N ASP A 42 4.63 1.69 -12.28
CA ASP A 42 5.24 2.44 -13.37
C ASP A 42 4.87 3.91 -13.23
N ASP A 43 5.90 4.74 -13.20
CA ASP A 43 5.84 6.20 -13.25
C ASP A 43 5.13 6.66 -14.52
N LYS A 44 3.87 7.09 -14.38
CA LYS A 44 3.28 8.11 -15.26
C LYS A 44 2.31 8.97 -14.48
N ASP A 45 2.81 10.18 -14.21
CA ASP A 45 2.15 11.39 -13.75
C ASP A 45 0.61 11.35 -13.79
N CYS A 46 0.00 11.43 -12.61
CA CYS A 46 -1.35 11.96 -12.47
C CYS A 46 -1.14 13.41 -12.08
N GLU A 47 -1.30 14.32 -13.05
CA GLU A 47 -1.45 15.75 -12.76
C GLU A 47 -2.82 15.93 -12.11
N ASP A 48 -2.90 15.69 -10.80
CA ASP A 48 -4.07 16.11 -10.04
C ASP A 48 -3.95 17.64 -9.83
N GLU A 49 -4.80 18.39 -10.53
CA GLU A 49 -4.99 19.83 -10.34
C GLU A 49 -5.39 20.12 -8.89
N TYR A 50 -4.43 20.57 -8.07
CA TYR A 50 -4.71 21.09 -6.73
C TYR A 50 -5.52 22.38 -6.84
N TYR A 51 -6.79 22.34 -6.44
CA TYR A 51 -7.59 23.54 -6.21
C TYR A 51 -6.99 24.31 -5.02
N ASP A 52 -6.61 25.57 -5.26
CA ASP A 52 -5.95 26.48 -4.31
C ASP A 52 -6.86 26.97 -3.16
N THR A 53 -8.08 26.44 -3.10
CA THR A 53 -9.20 26.98 -2.33
C THR A 53 -9.06 26.78 -0.81
N ASP A 54 -8.14 25.91 -0.37
CA ASP A 54 -8.01 25.50 1.05
C ASP A 54 -6.81 26.12 1.79
N ILE A 55 -6.05 27.03 1.16
CA ILE A 55 -4.89 27.66 1.81
C ILE A 55 -5.32 28.92 2.58
N GLU A 56 -5.67 28.76 3.86
CA GLU A 56 -5.99 29.88 4.74
C GLU A 56 -4.72 30.68 5.11
N ILE A 57 -4.65 31.94 4.68
CA ILE A 57 -3.51 32.84 4.97
C ILE A 57 -3.98 34.00 5.85
N VAL A 58 -3.43 34.06 7.07
CA VAL A 58 -3.77 35.06 8.08
C VAL A 58 -2.62 36.06 8.31
N PRO A 59 -2.90 37.30 8.74
CA PRO A 59 -1.86 38.24 9.13
C PRO A 59 -0.95 37.70 10.25
N TYR A 60 0.34 38.04 10.19
CA TYR A 60 1.34 37.69 11.18
C TYR A 60 2.26 38.89 11.46
N GLY A 61 1.97 39.62 12.54
CA GLY A 61 2.60 40.92 12.79
C GLY A 61 2.12 41.99 11.81
N SER A 62 2.89 43.07 11.64
CA SER A 62 2.50 44.23 10.86
C SER A 62 2.74 44.12 9.35
N THR A 63 3.71 43.30 8.91
CA THR A 63 4.17 43.27 7.51
C THR A 63 4.22 41.87 6.89
N LYS A 64 3.80 40.83 7.63
CA LYS A 64 3.89 39.45 7.17
C LYS A 64 2.56 38.73 7.29
N PHE A 65 2.50 37.59 6.62
CA PHE A 65 1.41 36.64 6.66
C PHE A 65 1.92 35.28 7.09
N LYS A 66 1.02 34.43 7.58
CA LYS A 66 1.32 33.03 7.88
C LYS A 66 0.22 32.10 7.37
N HIS A 67 0.63 30.87 7.07
CA HIS A 67 -0.25 29.73 6.86
C HIS A 67 0.21 28.59 7.77
N THR A 68 -0.72 28.00 8.52
CA THR A 68 -0.46 26.90 9.44
C THR A 68 -1.24 25.68 8.97
N PHE A 69 -0.59 24.52 8.92
CA PHE A 69 -1.24 23.28 8.50
C PHE A 69 -0.62 22.05 9.17
N ARG A 70 -1.46 21.05 9.41
CA ARG A 70 -1.05 19.78 10.02
C ARG A 70 -0.27 18.93 9.03
N VAL A 71 0.82 18.35 9.51
CA VAL A 71 1.64 17.40 8.75
C VAL A 71 2.02 16.23 9.67
N PRO A 72 1.83 14.97 9.25
CA PRO A 72 2.29 13.82 10.03
C PRO A 72 3.80 13.91 10.31
N LYS A 73 4.20 13.64 11.55
CA LYS A 73 5.60 13.74 12.01
C LYS A 73 6.59 12.96 11.14
N ALA A 74 6.13 11.89 10.51
CA ALA A 74 6.90 11.06 9.59
C ALA A 74 7.47 11.86 8.40
N PHE A 75 6.84 12.98 8.01
CA PHE A 75 7.32 13.83 6.90
C PHE A 75 8.34 14.90 7.31
N PHE A 76 8.51 15.18 8.61
CA PHE A 76 9.34 16.30 9.06
C PHE A 76 10.80 16.15 8.60
N SER A 77 11.38 14.95 8.73
CA SER A 77 12.76 14.68 8.28
C SER A 77 12.93 14.88 6.77
N TYR A 78 11.93 14.53 5.96
CA TYR A 78 11.95 14.71 4.51
C TYR A 78 11.84 16.18 4.11
N ILE A 79 11.00 16.96 4.79
CA ILE A 79 10.83 18.39 4.55
C ILE A 79 12.09 19.17 5.00
N ILE A 80 12.71 18.75 6.10
CA ILE A 80 13.99 19.33 6.56
C ILE A 80 15.11 18.98 5.57
N GLY A 81 15.24 17.70 5.24
CA GLY A 81 16.31 17.15 4.40
C GLY A 81 17.67 17.10 5.09
N ALA A 82 18.60 16.33 4.50
CA ALA A 82 19.97 16.23 5.01
C ALA A 82 20.63 17.62 5.10
N LYS A 83 21.26 17.91 6.24
CA LYS A 83 21.87 19.23 6.54
C LYS A 83 20.90 20.42 6.33
N HIS A 84 19.59 20.19 6.49
CA HIS A 84 18.52 21.17 6.27
C HIS A 84 18.40 21.67 4.81
N ALA A 85 18.96 20.93 3.85
CA ALA A 85 19.08 21.40 2.47
C ALA A 85 17.72 21.61 1.79
N VAL A 86 16.75 20.72 2.03
CA VAL A 86 15.42 20.82 1.40
C VAL A 86 14.67 22.04 1.93
N ARG A 87 14.62 22.22 3.26
CA ARG A 87 13.99 23.39 3.87
C ARG A 87 14.63 24.69 3.39
N LYS A 88 15.96 24.80 3.43
CA LYS A 88 16.68 26.01 2.98
C LYS A 88 16.41 26.34 1.52
N ARG A 89 16.36 25.32 0.66
CA ARG A 89 16.02 25.50 -0.76
C ARG A 89 14.59 26.01 -0.93
N LEU A 90 13.62 25.38 -0.25
CA LEU A 90 12.22 25.83 -0.28
C LEU A 90 12.11 27.29 0.18
N GLU A 91 12.68 27.63 1.34
CA GLU A 91 12.69 28.98 1.91
C GLU A 91 13.30 30.02 0.96
N SER A 92 14.44 29.70 0.35
CA SER A 92 15.14 30.57 -0.61
C SER A 92 14.34 30.82 -1.88
N GLU A 93 13.82 29.77 -2.49
CA GLU A 93 13.11 29.85 -3.78
C GLU A 93 11.72 30.50 -3.66
N THR A 94 11.09 30.46 -2.48
CA THR A 94 9.75 31.04 -2.27
C THR A 94 9.77 32.33 -1.45
N GLY A 95 10.92 32.75 -0.92
CA GLY A 95 11.02 33.94 -0.06
C GLY A 95 10.25 33.81 1.25
N THR A 96 10.15 32.59 1.79
CA THR A 96 9.39 32.29 3.03
C THR A 96 10.28 31.71 4.11
N LEU A 97 9.83 31.75 5.35
CA LEU A 97 10.38 31.01 6.48
C LEU A 97 9.46 29.83 6.82
N ILE A 98 10.01 28.64 6.97
CA ILE A 98 9.27 27.41 7.27
C ILE A 98 9.64 26.94 8.68
N GLN A 99 8.72 27.09 9.62
CA GLN A 99 8.86 26.59 10.97
C GLN A 99 8.30 25.18 11.05
N ILE A 100 9.13 24.24 11.48
CA ILE A 100 8.78 22.82 11.62
C ILE A 100 8.92 22.47 13.11
N PRO A 101 7.98 21.72 13.70
CA PRO A 101 8.10 21.24 15.08
C PRO A 101 9.42 20.51 15.34
N LYS A 102 9.86 20.48 16.59
CA LYS A 102 11.10 19.79 16.98
C LYS A 102 10.95 18.28 16.74
N LEU A 103 12.08 17.62 16.51
CA LEU A 103 12.13 16.16 16.33
C LEU A 103 11.50 15.46 17.54
N GLY A 104 10.53 14.58 17.30
CA GLY A 104 9.80 13.85 18.35
C GLY A 104 8.55 14.57 18.89
N GLN A 105 8.30 15.82 18.51
CA GLN A 105 7.05 16.51 18.84
C GLN A 105 6.07 16.43 17.68
N ASP A 106 4.79 16.21 17.99
CA ASP A 106 3.70 16.47 17.07
C ASP A 106 3.39 17.98 17.01
N GLY A 107 2.88 18.43 15.87
CA GLY A 107 2.46 19.82 15.68
C GLY A 107 2.23 20.18 14.22
N ASP A 108 1.93 21.45 14.01
CA ASP A 108 1.71 22.02 12.68
C ASP A 108 2.97 22.66 12.13
N ILE A 109 3.10 22.63 10.80
CA ILE A 109 4.11 23.42 10.09
C ILE A 109 3.53 24.82 9.86
N VAL A 110 4.37 25.84 10.04
CA VAL A 110 4.00 27.25 9.82
C VAL A 110 4.89 27.82 8.73
N ILE A 111 4.27 28.31 7.65
CA ILE A 111 4.95 29.04 6.58
C ILE A 111 4.68 30.53 6.80
N ILE A 112 5.74 31.33 6.88
CA ILE A 112 5.68 32.78 7.12
C ILE A 112 6.32 33.49 5.93
N GLY A 113 5.64 34.49 5.37
CA GLY A 113 6.14 35.25 4.22
C GLY A 113 5.59 36.67 4.19
N SER A 114 6.27 37.59 3.51
CA SER A 114 5.74 38.93 3.23
C SER A 114 4.75 38.95 2.06
N ASP A 115 4.78 37.93 1.20
CA ASP A 115 3.89 37.77 0.06
C ASP A 115 3.07 36.47 0.15
N ARG A 116 1.76 36.57 -0.10
CA ARG A 116 0.84 35.43 -0.12
C ARG A 116 1.20 34.41 -1.19
N LYS A 117 1.68 34.85 -2.36
CA LYS A 117 2.06 33.95 -3.47
C LYS A 117 3.26 33.06 -3.09
N GLY A 118 4.23 33.60 -2.36
CA GLY A 118 5.34 32.83 -1.81
C GLY A 118 4.88 31.72 -0.85
N ILE A 119 3.92 32.04 0.03
CA ILE A 119 3.32 31.06 0.96
C ILE A 119 2.61 29.93 0.21
N ILE A 120 1.77 30.27 -0.78
CA ILE A 120 1.06 29.30 -1.61
C ILE A 120 2.04 28.38 -2.34
N THR A 121 3.08 28.97 -2.95
CA THR A 121 4.11 28.21 -3.68
C THR A 121 4.86 27.25 -2.76
N ALA A 122 5.25 27.70 -1.56
CA ALA A 122 5.91 26.86 -0.57
C ALA A 122 4.99 25.71 -0.11
N ARG A 123 3.72 26.01 0.15
CA ARG A 123 2.71 25.02 0.57
C ARG A 123 2.53 23.92 -0.48
N ARG A 124 2.42 24.29 -1.76
CA ARG A 124 2.30 23.35 -2.89
C ARG A 124 3.53 22.46 -3.03
N ARG A 125 4.74 23.03 -2.92
CA ARG A 125 5.98 22.25 -2.99
C ARG A 125 6.13 21.26 -1.84
N ILE A 126 5.68 21.62 -0.64
CA ILE A 126 5.61 20.70 0.49
C ILE A 126 4.59 19.57 0.22
N ASN A 127 3.42 19.86 -0.36
CA ASN A 127 2.46 18.82 -0.76
C ASN A 127 3.07 17.83 -1.76
N LEU A 128 3.69 18.32 -2.83
CA LEU A 128 4.34 17.48 -3.84
C LEU A 128 5.44 16.59 -3.23
N LEU A 129 6.25 17.16 -2.33
CA LEU A 129 7.26 16.40 -1.60
C LEU A 129 6.62 15.31 -0.75
N MET A 130 5.57 15.64 0.02
CA MET A 130 4.86 14.67 0.86
C MET A 130 4.24 13.55 0.02
N GLU A 131 3.61 13.86 -1.10
CA GLU A 131 3.00 12.87 -1.98
C GLU A 131 4.06 11.92 -2.57
N ALA A 132 5.16 12.47 -3.08
CA ALA A 132 6.28 11.70 -3.60
C ALA A 132 6.93 10.83 -2.50
N THR A 133 7.05 11.34 -1.28
CA THR A 133 7.55 10.57 -0.13
C THR A 133 6.56 9.49 0.27
N ARG A 134 5.25 9.78 0.34
CA ARG A 134 4.20 8.85 0.76
C ARG A 134 4.14 7.62 -0.13
N LYS A 135 4.34 7.78 -1.46
CA LYS A 135 4.43 6.67 -2.42
C LYS A 135 5.56 5.67 -2.11
N LYS A 136 6.60 6.10 -1.38
CA LYS A 136 7.75 5.28 -0.99
C LYS A 136 7.61 4.66 0.40
N LEU A 137 6.61 5.08 1.19
CA LEU A 137 6.39 4.54 2.52
C LEU A 137 5.68 3.18 2.44
N GLU A 138 6.08 2.25 3.30
CA GLU A 138 5.37 0.98 3.42
C GLU A 138 3.94 1.19 3.93
N PHE A 139 3.02 0.35 3.46
CA PHE A 139 1.67 0.31 4.02
C PHE A 139 1.74 -0.03 5.52
N THR A 140 0.89 0.59 6.31
CA THR A 140 0.79 0.31 7.76
C THR A 140 -0.49 -0.43 8.10
N HIS A 141 -1.53 -0.27 7.27
CA HIS A 141 -2.86 -0.85 7.49
C HIS A 141 -3.45 -1.37 6.19
N PHE A 142 -4.48 -2.19 6.33
CA PHE A 142 -5.29 -2.63 5.19
C PHE A 142 -6.72 -2.93 5.63
N LEU A 143 -7.65 -2.73 4.70
CA LEU A 143 -9.02 -3.20 4.83
C LEU A 143 -9.07 -4.69 4.46
N SER A 144 -9.76 -5.49 5.25
CA SER A 144 -9.79 -6.94 5.05
C SER A 144 -11.11 -7.60 5.44
N ILE A 145 -11.37 -8.76 4.84
CA ILE A 145 -12.43 -9.69 5.23
C ILE A 145 -11.74 -10.94 5.78
N PRO A 146 -11.82 -11.22 7.09
CA PRO A 146 -11.24 -12.43 7.66
C PRO A 146 -11.91 -13.69 7.11
N LEU A 147 -11.10 -14.70 6.75
CA LEU A 147 -11.54 -16.00 6.24
C LEU A 147 -10.89 -17.16 7.01
N ASN A 148 -10.45 -16.90 8.24
CA ASN A 148 -9.79 -17.85 9.13
C ASN A 148 -10.78 -18.75 9.89
N GLU A 149 -11.86 -19.16 9.23
CA GLU A 149 -12.85 -20.08 9.78
C GLU A 149 -12.34 -21.53 9.76
N GLY A 150 -12.77 -22.34 10.73
CA GLY A 150 -12.24 -23.70 10.92
C GLY A 150 -12.31 -24.58 9.68
N HIS A 151 -13.40 -24.54 8.91
CA HIS A 151 -13.55 -25.33 7.68
C HIS A 151 -12.66 -24.84 6.53
N ILE A 152 -12.47 -23.51 6.40
CA ILE A 152 -11.56 -22.92 5.40
C ILE A 152 -10.10 -23.22 5.77
N ILE A 153 -9.74 -23.07 7.05
CA ILE A 153 -8.42 -23.44 7.58
C ILE A 153 -8.13 -24.92 7.33
N MET A 154 -9.11 -25.80 7.57
CA MET A 154 -8.96 -27.23 7.31
C MET A 154 -8.65 -27.50 5.83
N LYS A 155 -9.41 -26.90 4.90
CA LYS A 155 -9.17 -27.05 3.46
C LYS A 155 -7.85 -26.44 3.00
N PHE A 156 -7.46 -25.30 3.55
CA PHE A 156 -6.15 -24.69 3.34
C PHE A 156 -5.02 -25.64 3.78
N ASN A 157 -5.12 -26.23 4.97
CA ASN A 157 -4.12 -27.16 5.46
C ASN A 157 -4.07 -28.46 4.64
N MET A 158 -5.22 -28.95 4.14
CA MET A 158 -5.25 -30.07 3.20
C MET A 158 -4.51 -29.72 1.90
N PHE A 159 -4.76 -28.54 1.33
CA PHE A 159 -4.04 -28.03 0.15
C PHE A 159 -2.53 -27.94 0.43
N LYS A 160 -2.13 -27.31 1.54
CA LYS A 160 -0.72 -27.20 1.95
C LYS A 160 -0.05 -28.57 2.05
N ASN A 161 -0.68 -29.53 2.70
CA ASN A 161 -0.14 -30.87 2.85
C ASN A 161 -0.05 -31.61 1.51
N GLU A 162 -1.05 -31.48 0.63
CA GLU A 162 -0.99 -32.03 -0.73
C GLU A 162 0.22 -31.47 -1.48
N VAL A 163 0.36 -30.15 -1.51
CA VAL A 163 1.44 -29.48 -2.24
C VAL A 163 2.80 -29.92 -1.70
N LEU A 164 3.00 -29.92 -0.39
CA LEU A 164 4.28 -30.32 0.20
C LEU A 164 4.62 -31.81 -0.02
N THR A 165 3.62 -32.69 -0.14
CA THR A 165 3.85 -34.13 -0.32
C THR A 165 3.97 -34.55 -1.79
N ASN A 166 3.24 -33.88 -2.69
CA ASN A 166 3.08 -34.27 -4.08
C ASN A 166 3.53 -33.16 -5.04
N SER A 167 2.63 -32.23 -5.39
CA SER A 167 2.76 -31.29 -6.51
C SER A 167 3.91 -30.27 -6.33
N GLY A 168 4.28 -29.97 -5.09
CA GLY A 168 5.40 -29.11 -4.71
C GLY A 168 6.74 -29.84 -4.55
N LYS A 169 6.76 -31.15 -4.29
CA LYS A 169 8.01 -31.90 -3.98
C LYS A 169 9.03 -31.88 -5.12
N LYS A 170 8.55 -31.79 -6.36
CA LYS A 170 9.39 -31.70 -7.57
C LYS A 170 9.54 -30.27 -8.09
N SER A 171 8.84 -29.33 -7.47
CA SER A 171 8.74 -27.95 -7.93
C SER A 171 9.81 -27.11 -7.25
N ARG A 172 10.60 -26.39 -8.06
CA ARG A 172 11.64 -25.50 -7.56
C ARG A 172 11.01 -24.44 -6.65
N GLY A 173 11.64 -24.18 -5.51
CA GLY A 173 11.29 -23.04 -4.63
C GLY A 173 10.04 -23.23 -3.77
N VAL A 174 9.40 -24.41 -3.80
CA VAL A 174 8.24 -24.71 -2.95
C VAL A 174 8.70 -25.27 -1.61
N ASP A 175 8.39 -24.55 -0.53
CA ASP A 175 8.74 -24.90 0.84
C ASP A 175 7.58 -24.52 1.80
N GLU A 176 7.52 -25.11 2.99
CA GLU A 176 6.50 -24.81 3.99
C GLU A 176 6.44 -23.31 4.37
N THR A 177 7.59 -22.63 4.34
CA THR A 177 7.76 -21.21 4.72
C THR A 177 7.05 -20.22 3.81
N ILE A 178 6.71 -20.59 2.56
CA ILE A 178 5.96 -19.71 1.65
C ILE A 178 4.45 -19.83 1.82
N PHE A 179 3.94 -20.70 2.69
CA PHE A 179 2.51 -20.82 2.94
C PHE A 179 2.04 -19.77 3.95
N GLN A 180 0.83 -19.25 3.73
CA GLN A 180 0.18 -18.33 4.65
C GLN A 180 -0.04 -18.98 6.03
N THR A 181 0.02 -18.18 7.09
CA THR A 181 -0.39 -18.64 8.42
C THR A 181 -1.92 -18.84 8.44
N PRO A 182 -2.46 -20.00 8.87
CA PRO A 182 -3.90 -20.26 8.81
C PRO A 182 -4.76 -19.21 9.53
N SER A 183 -4.28 -18.71 10.68
CA SER A 183 -4.97 -17.66 11.44
C SER A 183 -5.04 -16.33 10.69
N LYS A 184 -4.20 -16.11 9.67
CA LYS A 184 -4.09 -14.90 8.84
C LYS A 184 -4.79 -15.01 7.49
N LEU A 185 -5.58 -16.05 7.21
CA LEU A 185 -6.36 -16.14 5.96
C LEU A 185 -7.38 -15.00 5.87
N HIS A 186 -7.35 -14.22 4.78
CA HIS A 186 -8.24 -13.08 4.55
C HIS A 186 -8.30 -12.66 3.08
N LEU A 187 -9.34 -11.89 2.73
CA LEU A 187 -9.36 -11.09 1.50
C LEU A 187 -8.85 -9.69 1.81
N THR A 188 -7.97 -9.16 0.95
CA THR A 188 -7.54 -7.76 1.04
C THR A 188 -8.44 -6.89 0.17
N ILE A 189 -9.03 -5.86 0.77
CA ILE A 189 -9.89 -4.87 0.09
C ILE A 189 -9.04 -3.69 -0.42
N GLY A 190 -8.15 -3.17 0.42
CA GLY A 190 -7.35 -1.99 0.09
C GLY A 190 -6.26 -1.71 1.11
N LEU A 191 -5.18 -1.07 0.67
CA LEU A 191 -3.98 -0.83 1.49
C LEU A 191 -3.86 0.65 1.83
N MET A 192 -3.39 0.92 3.04
CA MET A 192 -3.28 2.28 3.57
C MET A 192 -1.95 2.49 4.28
N THR A 193 -1.47 3.73 4.22
CA THR A 193 -0.33 4.21 5.00
C THR A 193 -0.84 5.26 5.96
N LEU A 194 -1.32 4.83 7.14
CA LEU A 194 -1.79 5.72 8.20
C LEU A 194 -0.59 6.10 9.06
N LEU A 195 -0.23 7.39 9.10
CA LEU A 195 1.02 7.89 9.68
C LEU A 195 0.86 8.52 11.06
N ASP A 196 -0.37 8.85 11.45
CA ASP A 196 -0.69 9.36 12.78
C ASP A 196 -2.12 9.00 13.21
N GLU A 197 -2.49 9.41 14.43
CA GLU A 197 -3.81 9.13 15.01
C GLU A 197 -4.95 9.89 14.32
N THR A 198 -4.65 11.00 13.62
CA THR A 198 -5.66 11.74 12.85
C THR A 198 -6.05 10.93 11.62
N GLU A 199 -5.08 10.43 10.85
CA GLU A 199 -5.34 9.53 9.71
C GLU A 199 -5.99 8.22 10.16
N ARG A 200 -5.58 7.68 11.32
CA ARG A 200 -6.19 6.49 11.91
C ARG A 200 -7.67 6.71 12.24
N SER A 201 -7.99 7.81 12.93
CA SER A 201 -9.37 8.15 13.27
C SER A 201 -10.22 8.37 12.03
N LYS A 202 -9.69 9.08 11.02
CA LYS A 202 -10.35 9.27 9.72
C LYS A 202 -10.65 7.93 9.02
N ALA A 203 -9.72 6.97 9.08
CA ALA A 203 -9.95 5.64 8.53
C ALA A 203 -11.07 4.87 9.27
N ILE A 204 -11.15 5.03 10.59
CA ILE A 204 -12.20 4.40 11.43
C ILE A 204 -13.57 4.99 11.10
N GLU A 205 -13.67 6.32 11.06
CA GLU A 205 -14.90 7.03 10.68
C GLU A 205 -15.36 6.62 9.28
N ALA A 206 -14.42 6.48 8.34
CA ALA A 206 -14.72 6.01 6.99
C ALA A 206 -15.27 4.57 6.97
N LEU A 207 -14.79 3.67 7.83
CA LEU A 207 -15.31 2.31 7.91
C LEU A 207 -16.76 2.30 8.38
N TYR A 208 -17.09 3.11 9.39
CA TYR A 208 -18.46 3.22 9.89
C TYR A 208 -19.40 3.88 8.89
N TYR A 209 -18.95 4.95 8.21
CA TYR A 209 -19.69 5.56 7.11
C TYR A 209 -20.00 4.55 6.00
N CYS A 210 -18.99 3.77 5.57
CA CYS A 210 -19.19 2.72 4.57
C CYS A 210 -20.15 1.64 5.06
N ASN A 211 -20.09 1.27 6.34
CA ASN A 211 -21.04 0.31 6.89
C ASN A 211 -22.49 0.80 6.77
N GLU A 212 -22.74 2.05 7.18
CA GLU A 212 -24.08 2.65 7.18
C GLU A 212 -24.63 2.89 5.77
N HIS A 213 -23.80 3.37 4.84
CA HIS A 213 -24.26 3.85 3.54
C HIS A 213 -24.00 2.90 2.37
N ILE A 214 -23.13 1.89 2.53
CA ILE A 214 -22.77 0.95 1.46
C ILE A 214 -23.13 -0.47 1.86
N VAL A 215 -22.56 -0.96 2.97
CA VAL A 215 -22.64 -2.39 3.34
C VAL A 215 -24.05 -2.78 3.79
N ARG A 216 -24.63 -2.09 4.78
CA ARG A 216 -25.96 -2.41 5.31
C ARG A 216 -27.07 -2.28 4.25
N PRO A 217 -27.15 -1.19 3.46
CA PRO A 217 -28.16 -1.09 2.40
C PRO A 217 -28.03 -2.19 1.34
N THR A 218 -26.81 -2.63 1.04
CA THR A 218 -26.58 -3.74 0.10
C THR A 218 -27.06 -5.07 0.69
N ILE A 219 -26.81 -5.33 1.98
CA ILE A 219 -27.32 -6.52 2.68
C ILE A 219 -28.84 -6.50 2.77
N GLU A 220 -29.46 -5.36 3.06
CA GLU A 220 -30.94 -5.24 3.09
C GLU A 220 -31.56 -5.56 1.73
N LYS A 221 -30.89 -5.16 0.64
CA LYS A 221 -31.37 -5.39 -0.74
C LYS A 221 -31.15 -6.83 -1.23
N TYR A 222 -30.00 -7.42 -0.95
CA TYR A 222 -29.58 -8.70 -1.55
C TYR A 222 -29.54 -9.88 -0.56
N GLY A 223 -29.78 -9.63 0.73
CA GLY A 223 -29.63 -10.61 1.80
C GLY A 223 -28.17 -10.83 2.20
N GLN A 224 -27.88 -12.00 2.78
CA GLN A 224 -26.51 -12.39 3.13
C GLN A 224 -25.65 -12.49 1.86
N ILE A 225 -24.45 -11.91 1.90
CA ILE A 225 -23.54 -11.88 0.76
C ILE A 225 -22.64 -13.12 0.77
N PRO A 226 -22.80 -14.08 -0.15
CA PRO A 226 -22.01 -15.31 -0.16
C PRO A 226 -20.58 -15.08 -0.66
N ILE A 227 -19.64 -15.85 -0.14
CA ILE A 227 -18.23 -15.91 -0.53
C ILE A 227 -17.92 -17.36 -0.86
N HIS A 228 -17.58 -17.65 -2.11
CA HIS A 228 -17.22 -18.98 -2.59
C HIS A 228 -15.77 -18.99 -3.06
N LEU A 229 -14.93 -19.82 -2.43
CA LEU A 229 -13.51 -19.93 -2.76
C LEU A 229 -13.25 -21.24 -3.49
N GLN A 230 -12.94 -21.14 -4.78
CA GLN A 230 -12.65 -22.30 -5.60
C GLN A 230 -11.66 -22.02 -6.72
N GLY A 231 -10.77 -22.98 -6.90
CA GLY A 231 -9.65 -22.89 -7.81
C GLY A 231 -8.57 -21.93 -7.32
N ILE A 232 -7.42 -22.04 -7.94
CA ILE A 232 -6.28 -21.19 -7.67
C ILE A 232 -5.81 -20.48 -8.93
N ASP A 233 -5.00 -19.45 -8.72
CA ASP A 233 -4.32 -18.71 -9.78
C ASP A 233 -3.05 -18.05 -9.21
N ILE A 234 -2.26 -17.45 -10.09
CA ILE A 234 -1.05 -16.70 -9.78
C ILE A 234 -1.24 -15.21 -10.06
N MET A 235 -0.40 -14.39 -9.44
CA MET A 235 -0.39 -12.93 -9.67
C MET A 235 0.51 -12.53 -10.85
N GLN A 236 1.46 -13.38 -11.22
CA GLN A 236 2.38 -13.18 -12.34
C GLN A 236 1.90 -13.93 -13.58
N ASP A 237 2.30 -13.52 -14.79
CA ASP A 237 1.89 -14.21 -16.02
C ASP A 237 2.63 -15.54 -16.26
N ASP A 238 3.85 -15.68 -15.70
CA ASP A 238 4.68 -16.89 -15.86
C ASP A 238 4.53 -17.83 -14.65
N PRO A 239 3.84 -18.98 -14.80
CA PRO A 239 3.69 -19.96 -13.72
C PRO A 239 4.98 -20.67 -13.34
N SER A 240 6.02 -20.66 -14.17
CA SER A 240 7.34 -21.23 -13.79
C SER A 240 8.16 -20.32 -12.87
N GLU A 241 7.78 -19.04 -12.81
CA GLU A 241 8.44 -17.99 -12.03
C GLU A 241 7.46 -17.28 -11.08
N ALA A 242 6.51 -18.04 -10.53
CA ALA A 242 5.48 -17.51 -9.65
C ALA A 242 6.07 -17.00 -8.33
N LYS A 243 5.45 -15.96 -7.76
CA LYS A 243 5.77 -15.46 -6.41
C LYS A 243 4.59 -15.60 -5.45
N ILE A 244 3.37 -15.68 -5.99
CA ILE A 244 2.12 -15.71 -5.23
C ILE A 244 1.18 -16.72 -5.85
N ILE A 245 0.60 -17.60 -5.04
CA ILE A 245 -0.62 -18.35 -5.37
C ILE A 245 -1.75 -17.85 -4.47
N TYR A 246 -2.92 -17.65 -5.07
CA TYR A 246 -4.14 -17.29 -4.35
C TYR A 246 -5.33 -18.17 -4.75
N ALA A 247 -6.28 -18.35 -3.84
CA ALA A 247 -7.59 -18.91 -4.16
C ALA A 247 -8.48 -17.83 -4.78
N LYS A 248 -9.19 -18.21 -5.83
CA LYS A 248 -10.13 -17.34 -6.55
C LYS A 248 -11.47 -17.29 -5.84
N LEU A 249 -12.14 -16.15 -5.97
CA LEU A 249 -13.56 -16.04 -5.66
C LEU A 249 -14.38 -16.43 -6.89
N VAL A 250 -15.31 -17.37 -6.74
CA VAL A 250 -16.31 -17.65 -7.77
C VAL A 250 -17.47 -16.69 -7.59
N ASN A 251 -17.50 -15.68 -8.45
CA ASN A 251 -18.45 -14.59 -8.34
C ASN A 251 -19.77 -14.97 -9.02
N LYS A 252 -20.78 -15.38 -8.23
CA LYS A 252 -22.12 -15.71 -8.77
C LYS A 252 -23.00 -14.48 -8.99
N THR A 253 -22.81 -13.41 -8.20
CA THR A 253 -23.73 -12.27 -8.12
C THR A 253 -23.09 -10.90 -8.27
N GLU A 254 -21.75 -10.81 -8.32
CA GLU A 254 -20.95 -9.56 -8.36
C GLU A 254 -21.15 -8.59 -7.18
N VAL A 255 -22.07 -8.88 -6.25
CA VAL A 255 -22.44 -7.98 -5.14
C VAL A 255 -21.27 -7.69 -4.22
N LEU A 256 -20.46 -8.69 -3.86
CA LEU A 256 -19.31 -8.48 -2.99
C LEU A 256 -18.28 -7.55 -3.63
N GLN A 257 -18.01 -7.74 -4.93
CA GLN A 257 -17.06 -6.90 -5.65
C GLN A 257 -17.56 -5.46 -5.68
N LYS A 258 -18.86 -5.25 -5.92
CA LYS A 258 -19.48 -3.93 -5.87
C LYS A 258 -19.32 -3.24 -4.50
N ILE A 259 -19.58 -3.96 -3.40
CA ILE A 259 -19.36 -3.42 -2.04
C ILE A 259 -17.90 -2.99 -1.87
N VAL A 260 -16.96 -3.85 -2.29
CA VAL A 260 -15.52 -3.60 -2.16
C VAL A 260 -15.08 -2.40 -3.01
N ASP A 261 -15.57 -2.28 -4.23
CA ASP A 261 -15.25 -1.17 -5.13
C ASP A 261 -15.78 0.15 -4.56
N GLU A 262 -17.02 0.19 -4.07
CA GLU A 262 -17.60 1.40 -3.45
C GLU A 262 -16.86 1.81 -2.17
N ILE A 263 -16.46 0.85 -1.32
CA ILE A 263 -15.61 1.12 -0.15
C ILE A 263 -14.28 1.72 -0.59
N VAL A 264 -13.59 1.10 -1.55
CA VAL A 264 -12.29 1.60 -2.01
C VAL A 264 -12.44 2.99 -2.64
N ASP A 265 -13.48 3.23 -3.44
CA ASP A 265 -13.78 4.54 -4.03
C ASP A 265 -13.94 5.61 -2.96
N TYR A 266 -14.66 5.31 -1.88
CA TYR A 266 -14.81 6.23 -0.76
C TYR A 266 -13.46 6.53 -0.08
N TYR A 267 -12.66 5.49 0.21
CA TYR A 267 -11.35 5.66 0.83
C TYR A 267 -10.34 6.41 -0.06
N VAL A 268 -10.45 6.26 -1.39
CA VAL A 268 -9.68 7.02 -2.37
C VAL A 268 -10.12 8.48 -2.37
N LYS A 269 -11.43 8.74 -2.42
CA LYS A 269 -12.00 10.09 -2.38
C LYS A 269 -11.53 10.89 -1.18
N ILE A 270 -11.38 10.25 -0.02
CA ILE A 270 -10.90 10.91 1.21
C ILE A 270 -9.37 10.89 1.36
N GLY A 271 -8.62 10.37 0.37
CA GLY A 271 -7.17 10.41 0.30
C GLY A 271 -6.43 9.40 1.19
N LEU A 272 -7.09 8.33 1.66
CA LEU A 272 -6.46 7.31 2.51
C LEU A 272 -5.94 6.09 1.72
N ILE A 273 -6.53 5.81 0.55
CA ILE A 273 -6.06 4.80 -0.40
C ILE A 273 -5.60 5.53 -1.67
N ILE A 274 -4.43 5.16 -2.19
CA ILE A 274 -3.93 5.63 -3.48
C ILE A 274 -4.22 4.54 -4.51
N LYS A 275 -5.14 4.81 -5.44
CA LYS A 275 -5.41 3.90 -6.56
C LYS A 275 -4.25 3.92 -7.54
N SER A 276 -3.70 2.76 -7.87
CA SER A 276 -2.82 2.62 -9.03
C SER A 276 -3.62 2.16 -10.25
N LYS A 277 -3.28 2.66 -11.45
CA LYS A 277 -3.98 2.38 -12.72
C LYS A 277 -4.06 0.88 -13.08
N ARG A 278 -3.29 0.01 -12.42
CA ARG A 278 -3.28 -1.45 -12.61
C ARG A 278 -4.03 -2.24 -11.53
N GLN A 279 -4.53 -1.61 -10.46
CA GLN A 279 -5.30 -2.29 -9.42
C GLN A 279 -6.75 -2.47 -9.88
N SER A 280 -7.02 -3.53 -10.65
CA SER A 280 -8.33 -4.16 -10.47
C SER A 280 -8.26 -4.85 -9.10
N ASN A 281 -9.05 -4.43 -8.12
CA ASN A 281 -9.14 -5.06 -6.80
C ASN A 281 -9.84 -6.41 -6.92
N LYS A 282 -9.28 -7.33 -7.71
CA LYS A 282 -9.74 -8.70 -7.76
C LYS A 282 -9.50 -9.28 -6.39
N LEU A 283 -10.59 -9.45 -5.65
CA LEU A 283 -10.54 -10.11 -4.36
C LEU A 283 -9.92 -11.50 -4.54
N HIS A 284 -9.01 -11.83 -3.64
CA HIS A 284 -8.33 -13.11 -3.64
C HIS A 284 -7.90 -13.46 -2.23
N LEU A 285 -7.81 -14.75 -1.94
CA LEU A 285 -7.25 -15.27 -0.70
C LEU A 285 -5.83 -15.77 -0.96
N THR A 286 -4.82 -15.03 -0.53
CA THR A 286 -3.41 -15.44 -0.69
C THR A 286 -3.12 -16.71 0.11
N LEU A 287 -2.69 -17.76 -0.58
CA LEU A 287 -2.34 -19.05 -0.01
C LEU A 287 -0.84 -19.22 0.16
N MET A 288 -0.08 -18.79 -0.85
CA MET A 288 1.38 -18.86 -0.87
C MET A 288 1.98 -17.52 -1.31
N ASN A 289 3.09 -17.12 -0.69
CA ASN A 289 3.85 -15.93 -1.06
C ASN A 289 5.32 -16.09 -0.67
N THR A 290 6.23 -15.90 -1.62
CA THR A 290 7.68 -16.00 -1.36
C THR A 290 8.19 -14.97 -0.37
N LYS A 291 7.45 -13.87 -0.16
CA LYS A 291 7.76 -12.87 0.87
C LYS A 291 7.50 -13.34 2.30
N PHE A 292 6.80 -14.47 2.51
CA PHE A 292 6.59 -15.01 3.85
C PHE A 292 7.87 -15.64 4.44
N GLN A 293 8.79 -16.08 3.58
CA GLN A 293 10.10 -16.62 3.98
C GLN A 293 11.01 -15.61 4.69
N ILE A 294 10.83 -14.33 4.39
CA ILE A 294 11.84 -13.33 4.70
C ILE A 294 11.62 -12.79 6.11
N ASN A 295 12.51 -13.17 7.04
CA ASN A 295 12.65 -12.49 8.33
C ASN A 295 13.03 -11.01 8.10
N GLU A 296 12.61 -10.11 8.99
CA GLU A 296 12.82 -8.66 8.82
C GLU A 296 14.30 -8.28 8.61
N GLU A 297 15.24 -9.07 9.15
CA GLU A 297 16.69 -8.87 9.06
C GLU A 297 17.29 -9.29 7.70
N GLU A 298 16.68 -10.24 6.99
CA GLU A 298 17.18 -10.80 5.71
C GLU A 298 16.62 -10.10 4.47
N ARG A 299 15.69 -9.15 4.66
CA ARG A 299 15.11 -8.32 3.56
C ARG A 299 16.15 -7.58 2.72
N ASN A 300 17.36 -7.39 3.25
CA ASN A 300 18.45 -6.68 2.59
C ASN A 300 19.23 -7.53 1.56
N SER A 301 19.09 -8.86 1.55
CA SER A 301 19.77 -9.73 0.58
C SER A 301 18.84 -10.06 -0.59
N LYS A 302 18.95 -9.25 -1.65
CA LYS A 302 18.09 -9.27 -2.85
C LYS A 302 18.26 -10.55 -3.68
N ASN A 303 17.47 -11.58 -3.38
CA ASN A 303 17.03 -12.58 -4.35
C ASN A 303 15.66 -13.10 -3.90
N PHE A 304 14.57 -12.46 -4.35
CA PHE A 304 13.24 -13.07 -4.17
C PHE A 304 13.20 -14.33 -5.01
N ILE A 305 13.35 -15.48 -4.34
CA ILE A 305 13.24 -16.78 -4.97
C ILE A 305 11.78 -16.91 -5.46
N THR A 306 11.62 -17.11 -6.75
CA THR A 306 10.35 -17.55 -7.36
C THR A 306 10.16 -19.04 -7.12
N PHE A 307 8.96 -19.55 -7.34
CA PHE A 307 8.71 -20.98 -7.36
C PHE A 307 7.95 -21.40 -8.60
N ASP A 308 8.13 -22.67 -8.98
CA ASP A 308 7.41 -23.27 -10.10
C ASP A 308 6.02 -23.70 -9.63
N ALA A 309 4.99 -23.04 -10.13
CA ALA A 309 3.59 -23.26 -9.78
C ALA A 309 2.86 -24.17 -10.78
N ARG A 310 3.47 -24.62 -11.88
CA ARG A 310 2.77 -25.29 -12.99
C ARG A 310 2.01 -26.55 -12.55
N GLU A 311 2.68 -27.43 -11.82
CA GLU A 311 2.05 -28.66 -11.33
C GLU A 311 1.01 -28.39 -10.23
N ILE A 312 1.24 -27.36 -9.40
CA ILE A 312 0.30 -26.95 -8.35
C ILE A 312 -0.99 -26.41 -8.99
N LEU A 313 -0.87 -25.51 -9.98
CA LEU A 313 -1.99 -24.94 -10.73
C LEU A 313 -2.81 -26.03 -11.41
N LYS A 314 -2.14 -26.99 -12.06
CA LYS A 314 -2.81 -28.12 -12.72
C LYS A 314 -3.54 -29.03 -11.73
N ALA A 315 -2.92 -29.36 -10.60
CA ALA A 315 -3.52 -30.23 -9.59
C ALA A 315 -4.71 -29.58 -8.86
N HIS A 316 -4.67 -28.25 -8.70
CA HIS A 316 -5.61 -27.53 -7.85
C HIS A 316 -6.54 -26.54 -8.57
N GLU A 317 -6.60 -26.60 -9.91
CA GLU A 317 -7.44 -25.74 -10.75
C GLU A 317 -8.89 -25.62 -10.24
N ASN A 318 -9.46 -26.73 -9.75
CA ASN A 318 -10.85 -26.83 -9.30
C ASN A 318 -11.02 -27.07 -7.80
N THR A 319 -9.95 -26.91 -7.00
CA THR A 319 -9.99 -27.17 -5.55
C THR A 319 -10.91 -26.18 -4.84
N THR A 320 -11.88 -26.69 -4.07
CA THR A 320 -12.76 -25.85 -3.24
C THR A 320 -12.16 -25.65 -1.85
N PHE A 321 -11.94 -24.39 -1.48
CA PHE A 321 -11.41 -23.99 -0.17
C PHE A 321 -12.51 -23.72 0.85
N GLY A 322 -13.74 -23.47 0.39
CA GLY A 322 -14.91 -23.38 1.24
C GLY A 322 -15.89 -22.29 0.81
N GLU A 323 -17.02 -22.28 1.50
CA GLU A 323 -18.08 -21.30 1.35
C GLU A 323 -18.32 -20.61 2.69
N THR A 324 -18.59 -19.32 2.65
CA THR A 324 -19.04 -18.55 3.81
C THR A 324 -19.88 -17.37 3.34
N ILE A 325 -20.21 -16.47 4.25
CA ILE A 325 -20.87 -15.20 3.98
C ILE A 325 -19.98 -14.06 4.47
N LEU A 326 -20.21 -12.84 4.00
CA LEU A 326 -19.56 -11.65 4.52
C LEU A 326 -20.02 -11.39 5.97
N LYS A 327 -19.15 -11.66 6.95
CA LYS A 327 -19.46 -11.51 8.39
C LYS A 327 -18.90 -10.24 9.00
N GLN A 328 -17.69 -9.85 8.59
CA GLN A 328 -16.94 -8.77 9.20
C GLN A 328 -16.04 -8.09 8.17
N ILE A 329 -15.79 -6.79 8.35
CA ILE A 329 -14.74 -6.03 7.65
C ILE A 329 -13.86 -5.37 8.71
N HIS A 330 -12.54 -5.52 8.57
CA HIS A 330 -11.56 -5.03 9.54
C HIS A 330 -10.69 -3.95 8.90
N ILE A 331 -10.26 -2.97 9.69
CA ILE A 331 -9.03 -2.23 9.45
C ILE A 331 -7.94 -2.94 10.24
N SER A 332 -7.11 -3.71 9.54
CA SER A 332 -6.04 -4.52 10.12
C SER A 332 -4.72 -3.77 10.16
N GLN A 333 -4.01 -3.85 11.28
CA GLN A 333 -2.65 -3.34 11.43
C GLN A 333 -1.66 -4.34 10.84
N ARG A 334 -0.81 -3.90 9.91
CA ARG A 334 0.29 -4.75 9.41
C ARG A 334 1.30 -4.96 10.54
N HIS A 335 1.96 -6.12 10.55
CA HIS A 335 3.01 -6.47 11.51
C HIS A 335 2.58 -6.57 12.99
N THR A 336 1.29 -6.40 13.30
CA THR A 336 0.77 -6.57 14.67
C THR A 336 -0.26 -7.68 14.73
N ILE A 337 -0.11 -8.58 15.70
CA ILE A 337 -0.95 -9.77 15.87
C ILE A 337 -1.89 -9.55 17.06
N GLY A 338 -3.19 -9.81 16.86
CA GLY A 338 -4.20 -9.78 17.91
C GLY A 338 -4.25 -11.09 18.72
N SER A 339 -5.08 -11.11 19.76
CA SER A 339 -5.19 -12.26 20.68
C SER A 339 -5.65 -13.57 20.01
N ASN A 340 -6.36 -13.49 18.89
CA ASN A 340 -6.83 -14.64 18.12
C ASN A 340 -5.82 -15.11 17.04
N GLY A 341 -4.61 -14.55 17.02
CA GLY A 341 -3.59 -14.87 16.01
C GLY A 341 -3.84 -14.26 14.63
N TYR A 342 -4.93 -13.51 14.44
CA TYR A 342 -5.15 -12.67 13.26
C TYR A 342 -4.41 -11.34 13.41
N TYR A 343 -4.47 -10.48 12.39
CA TYR A 343 -3.96 -9.12 12.50
C TYR A 343 -4.73 -8.34 13.58
N LEU A 344 -4.03 -7.53 14.36
CA LEU A 344 -4.68 -6.63 15.32
C LEU A 344 -5.58 -5.65 14.55
N ALA A 345 -6.86 -5.59 14.91
CA ALA A 345 -7.78 -4.65 14.29
C ALA A 345 -7.66 -3.28 14.96
N THR A 346 -7.51 -2.23 14.15
CA THR A 346 -7.75 -0.84 14.57
C THR A 346 -9.24 -0.59 14.77
N ALA A 347 -10.06 -1.10 13.85
CA ALA A 347 -11.52 -1.10 13.95
C ALA A 347 -12.06 -2.30 13.17
N LYS A 348 -13.28 -2.71 13.50
CA LYS A 348 -14.02 -3.74 12.78
C LYS A 348 -15.50 -3.45 12.81
N ILE A 349 -16.20 -3.85 11.77
CA ILE A 349 -17.66 -3.89 11.73
C ILE A 349 -18.10 -5.35 11.72
N ASN A 350 -19.11 -5.67 12.51
CA ASN A 350 -19.75 -6.97 12.56
C ASN A 350 -21.11 -6.87 11.87
N LEU A 351 -21.35 -7.74 10.88
CA LEU A 351 -22.57 -7.71 10.06
C LEU A 351 -23.60 -8.76 10.49
N LEU A 352 -23.25 -9.57 11.49
CA LEU A 352 -24.12 -10.58 12.11
C LEU A 352 -24.70 -10.13 13.46
N GLU A 353 -24.26 -8.99 14.00
CA GLU A 353 -24.80 -8.42 15.24
C GLU A 353 -26.05 -7.60 14.88
N GLY A 354 -27.25 -8.12 15.20
CA GLY A 354 -28.53 -7.45 14.95
C GLY A 354 -29.43 -8.09 13.89
N LEU A 355 -29.15 -9.33 13.48
CA LEU A 355 -30.08 -10.21 12.75
C LEU A 355 -30.83 -11.13 13.71
#